data_AF-A0A8T6V133-F1
#
_entry.id   AF-A0A8T6V133-F1
#
_cell.length_a   1.000
_cell.length_b   1.000
_cell.length_c   1.000
_cell.angle_alpha   90.00
_cell.angle_beta   90.00
_cell.angle_gamma   90.00
#
_symmetry.space_group_name_H-M   'P 1'
#
loop_
_entity.id
_entity.type
_entity.pdbx_description
1 polymer ?
#
loop_
_entity_poly.entity_id
_entity_poly.type
_entity_poly.pdbx_seq_one_letter_code
_entity_poly.pdbx_strand_id
1 'polypeptide(L)'
;VVDGLTCMEGNGPVIGTPLSLGIIVAGFNSVSVDAVCSTIMGFNPMNIPHISKPAESGVGEVNIDKLEILGDDIAMFYSEFEKPYTISSTL
;
A
#
# COMPACT_ATOMS: atom_id res chain seq x y z
N VAL A 1 -11.31 1.44 -4.57
CA VAL A 1 -11.22 -0.04 -4.56
C VAL A 1 -9.88 -0.39 -5.18
N VAL A 2 -9.13 -1.27 -4.54
CA VAL A 2 -7.80 -1.74 -4.95
C VAL A 2 -7.84 -3.26 -5.00
N ASP A 3 -7.33 -3.82 -6.09
CA ASP A 3 -7.18 -5.26 -6.27
C ASP A 3 -5.78 -5.69 -5.80
N GLY A 4 -5.75 -6.66 -4.88
CA GLY A 4 -4.56 -7.30 -4.35
C GLY A 4 -4.60 -8.82 -4.48
N LEU A 5 -5.35 -9.38 -5.44
CA LEU A 5 -5.33 -10.82 -5.72
C LEU A 5 -3.91 -11.28 -6.10
N THR A 6 -3.30 -10.55 -7.02
CA THR A 6 -1.89 -10.68 -7.43
C THR A 6 -1.26 -9.29 -7.44
N CYS A 7 -0.30 -9.08 -6.56
CA CYS A 7 0.52 -7.90 -6.45
C CYS A 7 1.88 -8.11 -7.14
N MET A 8 2.70 -7.07 -7.18
CA MET A 8 4.09 -7.16 -7.62
C MET A 8 5.00 -6.38 -6.68
N GLU A 9 6.13 -6.98 -6.31
CA GLU A 9 7.19 -6.34 -5.53
C GLU A 9 8.46 -6.10 -6.36
N GLY A 10 9.41 -5.36 -5.80
CA GLY A 10 10.63 -4.94 -6.49
C GLY A 10 10.33 -3.95 -7.60
N ASN A 11 10.89 -4.16 -8.79
CA ASN A 11 10.71 -3.29 -9.95
C ASN A 11 9.42 -3.57 -10.75
N GLY A 12 8.32 -3.75 -10.02
CA GLY A 12 6.98 -3.79 -10.60
C GLY A 12 6.59 -2.46 -11.28
N PRO A 13 5.53 -2.45 -12.11
CA PRO A 13 4.76 -3.63 -12.56
C PRO A 13 5.40 -4.33 -13.78
N VAL A 14 6.55 -3.88 -14.28
CA VAL A 14 7.12 -4.41 -15.55
C VAL A 14 8.01 -5.63 -15.32
N ILE A 15 8.90 -5.59 -14.33
CA ILE A 15 9.90 -6.63 -14.07
C ILE A 15 9.92 -7.08 -12.60
N GLY A 16 8.81 -6.86 -11.88
CA GLY A 16 8.67 -7.24 -10.48
C GLY A 16 8.37 -8.73 -10.28
N THR A 17 8.52 -9.18 -9.04
CA THR A 17 8.14 -10.54 -8.63
C THR A 17 6.65 -10.55 -8.25
N PRO A 18 5.83 -11.47 -8.79
CA PRO A 18 4.43 -11.57 -8.40
C PRO A 18 4.30 -12.09 -6.97
N LEU A 19 3.41 -11.48 -6.18
CA LEU A 19 3.07 -11.89 -4.82
C LEU A 19 1.55 -12.02 -4.70
N SER A 20 1.05 -13.17 -4.25
CA SER A 20 -0.40 -13.34 -4.07
C SER A 20 -0.81 -13.02 -2.64
N LEU A 21 -1.60 -11.94 -2.47
CA LEU A 21 -2.19 -11.59 -1.16
C LEU A 21 -3.66 -12.04 -1.06
N GLY A 22 -4.38 -12.12 -2.18
CA GLY A 22 -5.76 -12.63 -2.19
C GLY A 22 -6.79 -11.67 -1.60
N ILE A 23 -6.52 -10.36 -1.61
CA ILE A 23 -7.37 -9.35 -0.96
C ILE A 23 -7.95 -8.34 -1.93
N ILE A 24 -9.07 -7.73 -1.53
CA ILE A 24 -9.61 -6.52 -2.12
C ILE A 24 -9.75 -5.48 -1.00
N VAL A 25 -9.22 -4.28 -1.21
CA VAL A 25 -9.37 -3.16 -0.26
C VAL A 25 -10.31 -2.13 -0.87
N ALA A 26 -11.36 -1.76 -0.13
CA ALA A 26 -12.35 -0.80 -0.57
C ALA A 26 -12.73 0.16 0.56
N GLY A 27 -13.02 1.41 0.19
CA GLY A 27 -13.42 2.44 1.13
C GLY A 27 -13.88 3.69 0.40
N PHE A 28 -14.49 4.60 1.14
CA PHE A 28 -15.01 5.86 0.61
C PHE A 28 -13.94 6.95 0.45
N ASN A 29 -12.77 6.75 1.07
CA ASN A 29 -11.67 7.69 1.04
C ASN A 29 -10.43 7.04 0.41
N SER A 30 -9.97 7.57 -0.71
CA SER A 30 -8.82 7.00 -1.43
C SER A 30 -7.51 7.12 -0.65
N VAL A 31 -7.30 8.22 0.09
CA VAL A 31 -6.07 8.43 0.89
C VAL A 31 -5.98 7.38 1.99
N SER A 32 -7.09 7.11 2.68
CA SER A 32 -7.15 6.07 3.72
C SER A 32 -7.03 4.67 3.14
N VAL A 33 -7.60 4.40 1.96
CA VAL A 33 -7.44 3.12 1.25
C VAL A 33 -5.97 2.90 0.87
N ASP A 34 -5.31 3.91 0.29
CA ASP A 34 -3.89 3.81 -0.07
C ASP A 34 -2.99 3.67 1.17
N ALA A 35 -3.36 4.30 2.29
CA ALA A 35 -2.66 4.13 3.56
C ALA A 35 -2.75 2.70 4.08
N VAL A 36 -3.94 2.09 4.07
CA VAL A 36 -4.13 0.68 4.44
C VAL A 36 -3.32 -0.23 3.52
N CYS A 37 -3.40 -0.05 2.20
CA CYS A 37 -2.61 -0.83 1.25
C CYS A 37 -1.10 -0.68 1.50
N SER A 38 -0.62 0.54 1.73
CA SER A 38 0.79 0.81 2.02
C SER A 38 1.25 0.10 3.30
N THR A 39 0.43 0.15 4.37
CA THR A 39 0.72 -0.56 5.62
C THR A 39 0.75 -2.07 5.43
N ILE A 40 -0.20 -2.64 4.68
CA ILE A 40 -0.21 -4.07 4.33
C ILE A 40 1.08 -4.47 3.60
N MET A 41 1.59 -3.61 2.71
CA MET A 41 2.83 -3.83 1.96
C MET A 41 4.11 -3.55 2.77
N GLY A 42 4.02 -3.21 4.06
CA GLY A 42 5.18 -2.88 4.91
C GLY A 42 5.75 -1.47 4.72
N PHE A 43 5.04 -0.59 4.00
CA PHE A 43 5.43 0.80 3.84
C PHE A 43 4.77 1.69 4.89
N ASN A 44 5.52 2.67 5.38
CA ASN A 44 4.95 3.75 6.19
C ASN A 44 4.22 4.75 5.28
N PRO A 45 2.88 4.93 5.42
CA PRO A 45 2.11 5.87 4.60
C PRO A 45 2.62 7.32 4.68
N MET A 46 3.21 7.71 5.81
CA MET A 46 3.77 9.07 6.00
C MET A 46 5.00 9.34 5.12
N ASN A 47 5.70 8.29 4.67
CA ASN A 47 6.84 8.42 3.78
C ASN A 47 6.44 8.53 2.30
N ILE A 48 5.15 8.44 1.96
CA ILE A 48 4.63 8.42 0.60
C ILE A 48 3.93 9.76 0.30
N PRO A 49 4.53 10.69 -0.46
CA PRO A 49 4.04 12.07 -0.55
C PRO A 49 2.63 12.25 -1.08
N HIS A 50 2.14 11.34 -1.92
CA HIS A 50 0.77 11.41 -2.46
C HIS A 50 -0.28 10.88 -1.46
N ILE A 51 0.15 10.24 -0.37
CA ILE A 51 -0.70 9.82 0.75
C ILE A 51 -0.56 10.82 1.90
N SER A 52 0.66 11.16 2.30
CA SER A 52 0.92 11.99 3.48
C SER A 52 0.45 13.44 3.35
N LYS A 53 0.74 14.12 2.23
CA LYS A 53 0.34 15.52 2.02
C LYS A 53 -1.18 15.75 2.07
N PRO A 54 -2.02 14.97 1.39
CA PRO A 54 -3.47 15.14 1.53
C PRO A 54 -3.98 14.74 2.92
N ALA A 55 -3.36 13.75 3.59
CA ALA A 55 -3.71 13.41 4.96
C ALA A 55 -3.41 14.55 5.95
N GLU A 56 -2.25 15.21 5.82
CA GLU A 56 -1.89 16.42 6.58
C GLU A 56 -2.88 17.57 6.34
N SER A 57 -3.52 17.60 5.17
CA SER A 57 -4.57 18.57 4.82
C SER A 57 -5.97 18.14 5.27
N GLY A 58 -6.10 17.02 5.99
CA GLY A 58 -7.37 16.50 6.48
C GLY A 58 -8.23 15.78 5.44
N VAL A 59 -7.68 15.47 4.26
CA VAL A 59 -8.43 14.81 3.17
C VAL A 59 -8.70 13.34 3.50
N GLY A 60 -7.85 12.69 4.29
CA GLY A 60 -8.04 11.32 4.77
C GLY A 60 -7.19 11.00 5.99
N GLU A 61 -7.49 9.89 6.65
CA GLU A 61 -6.75 9.40 7.82
C GLU A 61 -5.79 8.28 7.42
N VAL A 62 -4.59 8.29 7.98
CA VAL A 62 -3.49 7.34 7.67
C VAL A 62 -3.11 6.49 8.87
N ASN A 63 -3.52 6.89 10.08
CA ASN A 63 -3.38 6.07 11.27
C ASN A 63 -4.46 4.98 11.27
N ILE A 64 -4.02 3.74 11.10
CA ILE A 64 -4.86 2.54 11.07
C ILE A 64 -5.75 2.43 12.31
N ASP A 65 -5.23 2.79 13.50
CA ASP A 65 -5.98 2.68 14.76
C ASP A 65 -7.19 3.63 14.84
N LYS A 66 -7.26 4.62 13.95
CA LYS A 66 -8.37 5.57 13.84
C LYS A 66 -9.33 5.24 12.71
N LEU A 67 -9.01 4.25 11.87
CA LEU A 67 -9.86 3.81 10.77
C LEU A 67 -10.82 2.72 11.26
N GLU A 68 -12.08 2.82 10.84
CA GLU A 68 -13.00 1.70 10.96
C GLU A 68 -12.73 0.71 9.82
N ILE A 69 -12.10 -0.40 10.15
CA ILE A 69 -11.82 -1.48 9.21
C ILE A 69 -12.86 -2.58 9.43
N LEU A 70 -13.55 -2.93 8.35
CA LEU A 70 -14.55 -3.99 8.32
C LEU A 70 -14.00 -5.18 7.54
N GLY A 71 -14.30 -6.41 8.00
CA GLY A 71 -13.83 -7.64 7.38
C GLY A 71 -12.69 -8.28 8.17
N ASP A 72 -11.74 -8.87 7.43
CA ASP A 72 -10.59 -9.56 8.01
C ASP A 72 -9.58 -8.57 8.63
N ASP A 73 -8.81 -9.04 9.61
CA ASP A 73 -7.73 -8.26 10.22
C ASP A 73 -6.60 -8.04 9.20
N ILE A 74 -6.24 -6.77 8.96
CA ILE A 74 -5.19 -6.40 8.00
C ILE A 74 -3.84 -7.04 8.35
N ALA A 75 -3.59 -7.33 9.63
CA ALA A 75 -2.35 -7.97 10.06
C ALA A 75 -2.15 -9.35 9.44
N MET A 76 -3.24 -10.03 9.04
CA MET A 76 -3.17 -11.32 8.34
C MET A 76 -2.57 -11.22 6.94
N PHE A 77 -2.61 -10.04 6.34
CA PHE A 77 -2.15 -9.80 4.97
C PHE A 77 -0.85 -8.98 4.93
N TYR A 78 -0.31 -8.61 6.09
CA TYR A 78 0.96 -7.91 6.16
C TYR A 78 2.06 -8.71 5.47
N SER A 79 2.73 -8.08 4.52
CA SER A 79 3.90 -8.62 3.85
C SER A 79 4.88 -7.49 3.60
N GLU A 80 6.15 -7.69 3.97
CA GLU A 80 7.22 -6.74 3.70
C GLU A 80 7.62 -6.81 2.22
N PHE A 81 7.14 -5.88 1.39
CA PHE A 81 7.43 -5.89 -0.04
C PHE A 81 8.87 -5.45 -0.32
N GLU A 82 9.52 -6.10 -1.30
CA GLU A 82 10.78 -5.59 -1.85
C GLU A 82 10.55 -4.20 -2.50
N LYS A 83 11.43 -3.25 -2.18
CA LYS A 83 11.38 -1.90 -2.73
C LYS A 83 11.98 -1.87 -4.14
N PRO A 84 11.49 -1.01 -5.05
CA PRO A 84 12.13 -0.83 -6.34
C PRO A 84 13.57 -0.34 -6.17
N TYR A 85 14.47 -0.92 -6.96
CA TYR A 85 15.89 -0.59 -6.98
C TYR A 85 16.24 0.09 -8.30
N THR A 86 17.16 1.05 -8.24
CA THR A 86 17.65 1.72 -9.43
C THR A 86 18.46 0.73 -10.27
N ILE A 87 18.02 0.48 -11.50
CA ILE A 87 18.87 -0.14 -12.50
C ILE A 87 19.88 0.94 -12.90
N SER A 88 21.07 0.91 -12.31
CA SER A 88 22.17 1.73 -12.82
C SER A 88 22.51 1.18 -14.20
N SER A 89 22.16 1.91 -15.25
CA SER A 89 22.62 1.62 -16.61
C SER A 89 24.13 1.74 -16.64
N THR A 90 24.84 0.64 -16.38
CA THR A 90 26.25 0.52 -16.72
C THR A 90 26.32 0.19 -18.21
N LEU A 91 26.17 1.23 -19.03
CA LEU A 91 26.59 1.26 -20.43
C LEU A 91 27.65 2.35 -20.56
#